data_AF-A0A0R3RB75-F1
#
_entry.id   AF-A0A0R3RB75-F1
#
_cell.length_a   1.000
_cell.length_b   1.000
_cell.length_c   1.000
_cell.angle_alpha   90.00
_cell.angle_beta   90.00
_cell.angle_gamma   90.00
#
_symmetry.space_group_name_H-M   'P 1'
#
loop_
_entity.id
_entity.type
_entity.pdbx_description
1 polymer ?
#
loop_
_entity_poly.entity_id
_entity_poly.type
_entity_poly.pdbx_seq_one_letter_code
_entity_poly.pdbx_strand_id
1 'polypeptide(L)'
;MPMTASSFSDTMLYGEHVRISVAASQGGRRYMEDRVHIECVRLPSGAVDYLYFAVYDGHGGSEASDYVRKHLLKNIQSQYGFDGSDEQMLDAIKKGFVETHLAMWKVVDDWPLTSSGYTSTAGTTASCTFIRRGKIFTGHVGDSAVILGEMNNDEVRASSLTVDHKPDNSLEVQRINSAGGMVMKKSGVTRVVWTRPIRGHVGPVRRST
;
A
#
# COMPACT_ATOMS: atom_id res chain seq x y z
N MET A 1 53.64 13.56 17.42
CA MET A 1 52.68 12.43 17.35
C MET A 1 51.84 12.64 16.10
N PRO A 2 51.81 11.71 15.13
CA PRO A 2 50.89 11.84 14.01
C PRO A 2 49.49 11.40 14.47
N MET A 3 48.49 12.21 14.13
CA MET A 3 47.08 11.87 14.35
C MET A 3 46.71 10.67 13.48
N THR A 4 46.15 9.64 14.12
CA THR A 4 45.57 8.48 13.45
C THR A 4 44.37 8.92 12.62
N ALA A 5 44.44 8.67 11.30
CA ALA A 5 43.29 8.80 10.42
C ALA A 5 42.19 7.86 10.90
N SER A 6 41.05 8.41 11.31
CA SER A 6 39.85 7.63 11.60
C SER A 6 39.37 7.01 10.29
N SER A 7 39.42 5.68 10.20
CA SER A 7 38.79 4.93 9.13
C SER A 7 37.27 5.13 9.22
N PHE A 8 36.73 6.05 8.44
CA PHE A 8 35.31 6.05 8.14
C PHE A 8 35.03 4.78 7.33
N SER A 9 34.26 3.86 7.90
CA SER A 9 33.68 2.79 7.11
C SER A 9 32.74 3.45 6.12
N ASP A 10 33.05 3.37 4.83
CA ASP A 10 32.30 3.92 3.71
C ASP A 10 31.02 3.10 3.44
N THR A 11 30.31 2.74 4.51
CA THR A 11 29.07 1.97 4.45
C THR A 11 28.00 2.95 3.97
N MET A 12 27.69 2.91 2.68
CA MET A 12 26.63 3.70 2.09
C MET A 12 25.31 3.42 2.81
N LEU A 13 24.81 4.40 3.58
CA LEU A 13 23.53 4.31 4.27
C LEU A 13 22.44 4.79 3.31
N TYR A 14 21.60 3.85 2.85
CA TYR A 14 20.42 4.19 2.06
C TYR A 14 19.44 5.03 2.88
N GLY A 15 18.97 6.15 2.31
CA GLY A 15 17.92 6.98 2.90
C GLY A 15 18.37 8.32 3.51
N GLU A 16 19.67 8.62 3.54
CA GLU A 16 20.16 9.89 4.11
C GLU A 16 20.15 11.06 3.11
N HIS A 17 20.50 10.79 1.85
CA HIS A 17 20.53 11.77 0.76
C HIS A 17 19.59 11.36 -0.37
N VAL A 18 18.31 11.73 -0.23
CA VAL A 18 17.27 11.30 -1.18
C VAL A 18 16.71 12.50 -1.94
N ARG A 19 16.63 12.37 -3.26
CA ARG A 19 15.83 13.25 -4.12
C ARG A 19 14.52 12.55 -4.43
N ILE A 20 13.43 13.23 -4.16
CA ILE A 20 12.08 12.69 -4.33
C ILE A 20 11.40 13.49 -5.42
N SER A 21 10.83 12.79 -6.40
CA SER A 21 10.01 13.38 -7.46
C SER A 21 8.69 12.62 -7.52
N VAL A 22 7.59 13.35 -7.59
CA VAL A 22 6.25 12.77 -7.72
C VAL A 22 5.45 13.54 -8.74
N ALA A 23 4.73 12.80 -9.56
CA ALA A 23 3.79 13.31 -10.54
C ALA A 23 2.51 12.49 -10.47
N ALA A 24 1.38 13.17 -10.66
CA ALA A 24 0.07 12.53 -10.75
C ALA A 24 -0.76 13.31 -11.79
N SER A 25 -1.53 12.60 -12.61
CA SER A 25 -2.33 13.21 -13.66
C SER A 25 -3.64 12.45 -13.80
N GLN A 26 -4.76 13.18 -13.84
CA GLN A 26 -6.08 12.60 -14.09
C GLN A 26 -6.18 11.91 -15.46
N GLY A 27 -5.39 12.39 -16.43
CA GLY A 27 -5.48 11.94 -17.82
C GLY A 27 -6.91 12.06 -18.37
N GLY A 28 -7.34 11.04 -19.13
CA GLY A 28 -8.68 11.00 -19.74
C GLY A 28 -9.80 10.49 -18.81
N ARG A 29 -9.54 10.28 -17.52
CA ARG A 29 -10.58 9.85 -16.57
C ARG A 29 -11.47 11.02 -16.17
N ARG A 30 -12.70 10.72 -15.77
CA ARG A 30 -13.66 11.74 -15.32
C ARG A 30 -13.27 12.37 -13.97
N TYR A 31 -12.65 11.58 -13.10
CA TYR A 31 -12.24 11.98 -11.76
C TYR A 31 -10.83 11.47 -11.48
N MET A 32 -10.10 12.21 -10.65
CA MET A 32 -8.79 11.79 -10.12
C MET A 32 -8.99 11.03 -8.80
N GLU A 33 -9.00 9.70 -8.88
CA GLU A 33 -9.17 8.82 -7.71
C GLU A 33 -7.83 8.39 -7.10
N ASP A 34 -6.71 8.57 -7.81
CA ASP A 34 -5.39 8.22 -7.27
C ASP A 34 -4.93 9.21 -6.20
N ARG A 35 -4.17 8.69 -5.25
CA ARG A 35 -3.55 9.45 -4.17
C ARG A 35 -2.11 9.02 -3.97
N VAL A 36 -1.28 10.00 -3.63
CA VAL A 36 0.14 9.80 -3.27
C VAL A 36 0.36 10.26 -1.83
N HIS A 37 1.27 9.59 -1.13
CA HIS A 37 1.71 9.99 0.20
C HIS A 37 3.22 9.87 0.31
N ILE A 38 3.87 10.97 0.70
CA ILE A 38 5.30 11.01 0.96
C ILE A 38 5.48 11.59 2.36
N GLU A 39 6.28 10.95 3.20
CA GLU A 39 6.67 11.49 4.50
C GLU A 39 8.17 11.28 4.72
N CYS A 40 8.82 12.29 5.31
CA CYS A 40 10.22 12.21 5.74
C CYS A 40 10.27 12.56 7.22
N VAL A 41 10.47 11.55 8.06
CA VAL A 41 10.55 11.72 9.51
C VAL A 41 12.00 11.77 9.93
N ARG A 42 12.33 12.76 10.77
CA ARG A 42 13.68 12.98 11.29
C ARG A 42 13.71 12.83 12.79
N LEU A 43 14.82 12.31 13.29
CA LEU A 43 15.14 12.30 14.71
C LEU A 43 15.45 13.72 15.21
N PRO A 44 15.44 13.98 16.53
CA PRO A 44 15.85 15.27 17.09
C PRO A 44 17.27 15.71 16.69
N SER A 45 18.15 14.76 16.38
CA SER A 45 19.50 15.02 15.85
C SER A 45 19.52 15.59 14.43
N GLY A 46 18.38 15.60 13.73
CA GLY A 46 18.25 15.97 12.33
C GLY A 46 18.49 14.82 11.35
N ALA A 47 18.98 13.67 11.81
CA ALA A 47 19.12 12.46 10.98
C ALA A 47 17.75 11.96 10.49
N VAL A 48 17.70 11.40 9.28
CA VAL A 48 16.48 10.75 8.76
C VAL A 48 16.24 9.49 9.59
N ASP A 49 15.07 9.38 10.20
CA ASP A 49 14.62 8.13 10.84
C ASP A 49 14.10 7.19 9.74
N TYR A 50 13.08 7.65 9.01
CA TYR A 50 12.58 6.94 7.84
C TYR A 50 11.95 7.87 6.81
N LEU A 51 11.92 7.35 5.59
CA LEU A 51 11.09 7.88 4.50
C LEU A 51 9.93 6.92 4.28
N TYR A 52 8.75 7.46 4.01
CA TYR A 52 7.56 6.73 3.61
C TYR A 52 7.10 7.22 2.25
N PHE A 53 6.81 6.28 1.35
CA PHE A 53 6.25 6.54 0.04
C PHE A 53 5.05 5.63 -0.17
N ALA A 54 3.97 6.15 -0.74
CA ALA A 54 2.83 5.33 -1.09
C ALA A 54 2.06 5.87 -2.29
N VAL A 55 1.47 4.94 -3.02
CA VAL A 55 0.48 5.17 -4.06
C VAL A 55 -0.78 4.37 -3.76
N TYR A 56 -1.92 5.00 -4.00
CA TYR A 56 -3.25 4.43 -3.78
C TYR A 56 -4.07 4.71 -5.04
N ASP A 57 -4.40 3.67 -5.81
CA ASP A 57 -5.22 3.74 -7.02
C ASP A 57 -6.68 3.45 -6.63
N GLY A 58 -7.47 4.53 -6.53
CA GLY A 58 -8.87 4.48 -6.12
C GLY A 58 -9.79 4.00 -7.23
N HIS A 59 -10.89 3.34 -6.86
CA HIS A 59 -11.92 2.90 -7.80
C HIS A 59 -13.31 2.94 -7.17
N GLY A 60 -14.30 3.36 -7.96
CA GLY A 60 -15.69 3.38 -7.53
C GLY A 60 -16.01 4.51 -6.54
N GLY A 61 -15.22 5.58 -6.57
CA GLY A 61 -15.19 6.66 -5.58
C GLY A 61 -13.76 6.92 -5.08
N SER A 62 -13.43 8.15 -4.71
CA SER A 62 -12.12 8.50 -4.14
C SER A 62 -12.04 8.34 -2.63
N GLU A 63 -13.15 8.02 -1.97
CA GLU A 63 -13.27 8.03 -0.51
C GLU A 63 -12.29 7.05 0.15
N ALA A 64 -12.12 5.86 -0.43
CA ALA A 64 -11.19 4.86 0.08
C ALA A 64 -9.72 5.31 -0.06
N SER A 65 -9.31 5.83 -1.22
CA SER A 65 -7.94 6.30 -1.43
C SER A 65 -7.63 7.55 -0.58
N ASP A 66 -8.62 8.43 -0.40
CA ASP A 66 -8.55 9.57 0.51
C ASP A 66 -8.41 9.14 1.97
N TYR A 67 -9.17 8.12 2.39
CA TYR A 67 -9.10 7.58 3.75
C TYR A 67 -7.74 6.92 4.00
N VAL A 68 -7.32 6.00 3.14
CA VAL A 68 -6.05 5.29 3.28
C VAL A 68 -4.88 6.28 3.34
N ARG A 69 -4.87 7.32 2.50
CA ARG A 69 -3.84 8.38 2.54
C ARG A 69 -3.73 9.08 3.90
N LYS A 70 -4.86 9.31 4.59
CA LYS A 70 -4.89 10.01 5.88
C LYS A 70 -4.54 9.12 7.07
N HIS A 71 -4.79 7.82 6.95
CA HIS A 71 -4.83 6.91 8.11
C HIS A 71 -3.81 5.79 8.08
N LEU A 72 -3.43 5.26 6.91
CA LEU A 72 -2.62 4.03 6.83
C LEU A 72 -1.29 4.16 7.56
N LEU A 73 -0.52 5.23 7.29
CA LEU A 73 0.77 5.43 7.93
C LEU A 73 0.64 5.55 9.46
N LYS A 74 -0.35 6.31 9.95
CA LYS A 74 -0.60 6.46 11.39
C LYS A 74 -0.94 5.13 12.05
N ASN A 75 -1.77 4.33 11.40
CA ASN A 75 -2.14 3.01 11.89
C ASN A 75 -0.95 2.03 11.85
N ILE A 76 0.01 2.20 10.94
CA ILE A 76 1.27 1.42 10.94
C ILE A 76 2.17 1.88 12.10
N GLN A 77 2.34 3.19 12.28
CA GLN A 77 3.15 3.78 13.35
C GLN A 77 2.64 3.42 14.75
N SER A 78 1.32 3.25 14.92
CA SER A 78 0.72 2.90 16.21
C SER A 78 0.92 1.42 16.59
N GLN A 79 1.38 0.56 15.68
CA GLN A 79 1.57 -0.85 15.98
C GLN A 79 2.81 -1.07 16.84
N TYR A 80 2.66 -1.98 17.80
CA TYR A 80 3.81 -2.56 18.47
C TYR A 80 4.76 -3.18 17.44
N GLY A 81 6.03 -2.80 17.48
CA GLY A 81 7.05 -3.31 16.56
C GLY A 81 7.41 -2.38 15.41
N PHE A 82 6.72 -1.23 15.24
CA PHE A 82 7.09 -0.25 14.22
C PHE A 82 8.56 0.17 14.31
N ASP A 83 9.07 0.37 15.53
CA ASP A 83 10.47 0.71 15.82
C ASP A 83 11.36 -0.51 16.16
N GLY A 84 10.81 -1.72 16.05
CA GLY A 84 11.43 -2.97 16.50
C GLY A 84 12.43 -3.57 15.50
N SER A 85 12.53 -4.91 15.53
CA SER A 85 13.26 -5.69 14.52
C SER A 85 12.61 -5.57 13.13
N ASP A 86 13.31 -6.04 12.09
CA ASP A 86 12.76 -6.08 10.74
C ASP A 86 11.43 -6.85 10.66
N GLU A 87 11.36 -8.01 11.32
CA GLU A 87 10.16 -8.85 11.35
C GLU A 87 9.01 -8.14 12.07
N GLN A 88 9.33 -7.44 13.15
CA GLN A 88 8.35 -6.64 13.90
C GLN A 88 7.84 -5.46 13.07
N MET A 89 8.70 -4.83 12.28
CA MET A 89 8.30 -3.76 11.37
C MET A 89 7.41 -4.28 10.24
N LEU A 90 7.72 -5.44 9.66
CA LEU A 90 6.87 -6.10 8.66
C LEU A 90 5.49 -6.47 9.24
N ASP A 91 5.46 -6.98 10.47
CA ASP A 91 4.20 -7.29 11.17
C ASP A 91 3.40 -6.01 11.49
N ALA A 92 4.08 -4.92 11.89
CA ALA A 92 3.46 -3.61 12.07
C ALA A 92 2.83 -3.07 10.78
N ILE A 93 3.51 -3.20 9.64
CA ILE A 93 2.94 -2.85 8.33
C ILE A 93 1.68 -3.68 8.06
N LYS A 94 1.76 -5.00 8.20
CA LYS A 94 0.61 -5.90 7.98
C LYS A 94 -0.58 -5.55 8.86
N LYS A 95 -0.36 -5.33 10.16
CA LYS A 95 -1.41 -4.97 11.12
C LYS A 95 -2.01 -3.60 10.81
N GLY A 96 -1.20 -2.61 10.44
CA GLY A 96 -1.68 -1.29 10.01
C GLY A 96 -2.59 -1.35 8.79
N PHE A 97 -2.30 -2.22 7.80
CA PHE A 97 -3.20 -2.46 6.67
C PHE A 97 -4.54 -3.05 7.10
N VAL A 98 -4.51 -4.08 7.97
CA VAL A 98 -5.73 -4.72 8.47
C VAL A 98 -6.57 -3.74 9.31
N GLU A 99 -5.95 -2.99 10.21
CA GLU A 99 -6.63 -1.97 11.03
C GLU A 99 -7.26 -0.89 10.15
N THR A 100 -6.54 -0.38 9.16
CA THR A 100 -7.06 0.62 8.22
C THR A 100 -8.25 0.09 7.43
N HIS A 101 -8.18 -1.16 6.95
CA HIS A 101 -9.30 -1.80 6.27
C HIS A 101 -10.52 -1.89 7.19
N LEU A 102 -10.36 -2.40 8.41
CA LEU A 102 -11.45 -2.52 9.38
C LEU A 102 -12.01 -1.17 9.83
N ALA A 103 -11.18 -0.12 9.87
CA ALA A 103 -11.61 1.23 10.19
C ALA A 103 -12.45 1.85 9.06
N MET A 104 -12.12 1.59 7.79
CA MET A 104 -12.95 2.03 6.64
C MET A 104 -14.37 1.45 6.71
N TRP A 105 -14.52 0.19 7.12
CA TRP A 105 -15.85 -0.43 7.30
C TRP A 105 -16.75 0.32 8.27
N LYS A 106 -16.19 1.07 9.23
CA LYS A 106 -16.96 1.83 10.22
C LYS A 106 -17.45 3.18 9.71
N VAL A 107 -16.93 3.64 8.57
CA VAL A 107 -17.24 4.98 8.00
C VAL A 107 -17.80 4.91 6.58
N VAL A 108 -17.94 3.71 6.00
CA VAL A 108 -18.42 3.51 4.63
C VAL A 108 -19.86 3.99 4.43
N ASP A 109 -20.67 3.98 5.48
CA ASP A 109 -22.05 4.48 5.45
C ASP A 109 -22.14 6.00 5.34
N ASP A 110 -21.05 6.72 5.68
CA ASP A 110 -20.95 8.17 5.51
C ASP A 110 -20.50 8.56 4.09
N TRP A 111 -20.13 7.58 3.25
CA TRP A 111 -19.68 7.83 1.89
C TRP A 111 -20.87 7.96 0.92
N PRO A 112 -20.70 8.66 -0.22
CA PRO A 112 -21.76 8.81 -1.20
C PRO A 112 -22.32 7.46 -1.66
N LEU A 113 -23.64 7.35 -1.67
CA LEU A 113 -24.31 6.18 -2.24
C LEU A 113 -24.00 6.06 -3.73
N THR A 114 -23.99 4.82 -4.21
CA THR A 114 -23.97 4.54 -5.64
C THR A 114 -25.17 5.19 -6.34
N SER A 115 -25.09 5.37 -7.66
CA SER A 115 -26.21 5.90 -8.47
C SER A 115 -27.51 5.10 -8.36
N SER A 116 -27.44 3.86 -7.87
CA SER A 116 -28.59 2.98 -7.63
C SER A 116 -29.05 2.94 -6.17
N GLY A 117 -28.52 3.82 -5.32
CA GLY A 117 -28.92 3.98 -3.92
C GLY A 117 -28.34 2.97 -2.94
N TYR A 118 -27.41 2.10 -3.38
CA TYR A 118 -26.67 1.21 -2.48
C TYR A 118 -25.47 1.90 -1.84
N THR A 119 -25.02 1.40 -0.69
CA THR A 119 -23.78 1.80 0.00
C THR A 119 -22.60 1.87 -0.98
N SER A 120 -21.69 2.82 -0.73
CA SER A 120 -20.51 3.03 -1.56
C SER A 120 -19.73 1.73 -1.79
N THR A 121 -19.24 1.57 -3.01
CA THR A 121 -18.33 0.48 -3.39
C THR A 121 -16.91 0.99 -3.58
N ALA A 122 -16.60 2.19 -3.07
CA ALA A 122 -15.28 2.79 -3.21
C ALA A 122 -14.22 1.87 -2.57
N GLY A 123 -13.17 1.61 -3.33
CA GLY A 123 -12.02 0.83 -2.93
C GLY A 123 -10.75 1.48 -3.42
N THR A 124 -9.60 0.95 -2.99
CA THR A 124 -8.30 1.43 -3.45
C THR A 124 -7.29 0.30 -3.43
N THR A 125 -6.31 0.34 -4.34
CA THR A 125 -5.04 -0.35 -4.10
C THR A 125 -4.29 0.38 -2.98
N ALA A 126 -3.28 -0.28 -2.42
CA ALA A 126 -2.30 0.39 -1.58
C ALA A 126 -0.93 -0.29 -1.71
N SER A 127 0.03 0.48 -2.23
CA SER A 127 1.43 0.07 -2.32
C SER A 127 2.26 1.13 -1.61
N CYS A 128 2.93 0.74 -0.52
CA CYS A 128 3.76 1.65 0.25
C CYS A 128 5.12 1.05 0.60
N THR A 129 6.10 1.91 0.76
CA THR A 129 7.48 1.54 1.05
C THR A 129 8.06 2.47 2.11
N PHE A 130 8.72 1.88 3.10
CA PHE A 130 9.59 2.57 4.04
C PHE A 130 11.05 2.39 3.62
N ILE A 131 11.83 3.47 3.66
CA ILE A 131 13.30 3.39 3.69
C ILE A 131 13.73 3.75 5.10
N ARG A 132 14.27 2.78 5.84
CA ARG A 132 14.61 2.92 7.26
C ARG A 132 15.80 2.04 7.61
N ARG A 133 16.79 2.58 8.33
CA ARG A 133 17.97 1.83 8.83
C ARG A 133 18.69 1.04 7.72
N GLY A 134 18.85 1.65 6.53
CA GLY A 134 19.50 1.02 5.38
C GLY A 134 18.68 -0.07 4.69
N LYS A 135 17.39 -0.23 5.00
CA LYS A 135 16.51 -1.26 4.46
C LYS A 135 15.26 -0.67 3.82
N ILE A 136 14.68 -1.44 2.91
CA ILE A 136 13.42 -1.13 2.22
C ILE A 136 12.36 -2.11 2.72
N PHE A 137 11.27 -1.61 3.31
CA PHE A 137 10.14 -2.41 3.78
C PHE A 137 8.90 -2.05 2.98
N THR A 138 8.26 -3.04 2.36
CA THR A 138 7.11 -2.80 1.46
C THR A 138 5.85 -3.46 1.99
N GLY A 139 4.74 -2.72 1.99
CA GLY A 139 3.38 -3.21 2.17
C GLY A 139 2.59 -3.03 0.89
N HIS A 140 1.84 -4.05 0.48
CA HIS A 140 1.20 -4.08 -0.84
C HIS A 140 -0.13 -4.84 -0.84
N VAL A 141 -1.17 -4.21 -1.40
CA VAL A 141 -2.46 -4.82 -1.73
C VAL A 141 -2.98 -4.21 -3.04
N GLY A 142 -3.17 -5.03 -4.07
CA GLY A 142 -3.81 -4.63 -5.32
C GLY A 142 -2.88 -4.86 -6.50
N ASP A 143 -2.95 -3.99 -7.50
CA ASP A 143 -2.20 -4.11 -8.75
C ASP A 143 -1.45 -2.83 -9.14
N SER A 144 -1.19 -1.95 -8.17
CA SER A 144 -0.16 -0.92 -8.28
C SER A 144 1.21 -1.50 -7.89
N ALA A 145 2.30 -1.11 -8.54
CA ALA A 145 3.60 -1.75 -8.32
C ALA A 145 4.62 -0.88 -7.56
N VAL A 146 5.56 -1.54 -6.89
CA VAL A 146 6.83 -0.94 -6.42
C VAL A 146 7.98 -1.61 -7.17
N ILE A 147 8.81 -0.81 -7.83
CA ILE A 147 9.95 -1.29 -8.62
C ILE A 147 11.22 -0.64 -8.06
N LEU A 148 12.24 -1.46 -7.78
CA LEU A 148 13.57 -1.02 -7.39
C LEU A 148 14.49 -1.02 -8.62
N GLY A 149 15.01 0.16 -8.97
CA GLY A 149 16.06 0.32 -9.96
C GLY A 149 17.42 0.41 -9.28
N GLU A 150 18.33 -0.49 -9.64
CA GLU A 150 19.73 -0.47 -9.20
C GLU A 150 20.62 -0.03 -10.36
N MET A 151 21.42 1.01 -10.17
CA MET A 151 22.38 1.48 -11.17
C MET A 151 23.74 0.80 -10.93
N ASN A 152 24.29 0.17 -11.95
CA ASN A 152 25.62 -0.43 -11.93
C ASN A 152 26.33 -0.15 -13.27
N ASN A 153 27.48 0.51 -13.23
CA ASN A 153 28.27 0.88 -14.42
C ASN A 153 27.43 1.50 -15.56
N ASP A 154 26.65 2.54 -15.23
CA ASP A 154 25.73 3.25 -16.14
C ASP A 154 24.54 2.43 -16.69
N GLU A 155 24.38 1.18 -16.28
CA GLU A 155 23.20 0.36 -16.59
C GLU A 155 22.22 0.36 -15.41
N VAL A 156 20.92 0.44 -15.70
CA VAL A 156 19.86 0.34 -14.69
C VAL A 156 19.21 -1.03 -14.76
N ARG A 157 19.33 -1.81 -13.69
CA ARG A 157 18.60 -3.07 -13.51
C ARG A 157 17.35 -2.82 -12.67
N ALA A 158 16.18 -3.07 -13.25
CA ALA A 158 14.90 -2.96 -12.55
C ALA A 158 14.46 -4.33 -11.99
N SER A 159 13.96 -4.33 -10.76
CA SER A 159 13.36 -5.49 -10.11
C SER A 159 12.04 -5.11 -9.44
N SER A 160 11.00 -5.94 -9.59
CA SER A 160 9.73 -5.69 -8.91
C SER A 160 9.84 -6.14 -7.45
N LEU A 161 9.47 -5.26 -6.52
CA LEU A 161 9.35 -5.59 -5.10
C LEU A 161 7.96 -6.12 -4.73
N THR A 162 7.01 -6.00 -5.66
CA THR A 162 5.61 -6.43 -5.49
C THR A 162 5.19 -7.39 -6.59
N VAL A 163 4.21 -8.23 -6.30
CA VAL A 163 3.54 -9.09 -7.28
C VAL A 163 2.07 -8.69 -7.30
N ASP A 164 1.56 -8.28 -8.46
CA ASP A 164 0.17 -7.87 -8.60
C ASP A 164 -0.80 -8.95 -8.09
N HIS A 165 -1.76 -8.53 -7.28
CA HIS A 165 -2.87 -9.38 -6.84
C HIS A 165 -3.95 -9.45 -7.92
N LYS A 166 -3.68 -10.18 -8.99
CA LYS A 166 -4.63 -10.40 -10.08
C LYS A 166 -5.54 -11.60 -9.81
N PRO A 167 -6.84 -11.52 -10.14
CA PRO A 167 -7.78 -12.62 -9.91
C PRO A 167 -7.48 -13.93 -10.64
N ASP A 168 -6.62 -13.93 -11.67
CA ASP A 168 -6.16 -15.11 -12.41
C ASP A 168 -4.84 -15.68 -11.89
N ASN A 169 -4.21 -15.05 -10.89
CA ASN A 169 -3.10 -15.65 -10.17
C ASN A 169 -3.60 -16.89 -9.40
N SER A 170 -2.90 -18.01 -9.53
CA SER A 170 -3.33 -19.30 -8.96
C SER A 170 -3.57 -19.25 -7.45
N LEU A 171 -2.76 -18.50 -6.69
CA LEU A 171 -2.95 -18.34 -5.25
C LEU A 171 -4.17 -17.49 -4.92
N GLU A 172 -4.43 -16.44 -5.70
CA GLU A 172 -5.62 -15.59 -5.54
C GLU A 172 -6.90 -16.31 -5.94
N VAL A 173 -6.88 -17.11 -7.01
CA VAL A 173 -8.00 -18.00 -7.39
C VAL A 173 -8.35 -18.94 -6.24
N GLN A 174 -7.35 -19.60 -5.64
CA GLN A 174 -7.55 -20.49 -4.50
C GLN A 174 -8.15 -19.75 -3.30
N ARG A 175 -7.61 -18.56 -2.97
CA ARG A 175 -8.11 -17.72 -1.87
C ARG A 175 -9.56 -17.29 -2.09
N ILE A 176 -9.89 -16.81 -3.30
CA ILE A 176 -11.24 -16.36 -3.69
C ILE A 176 -12.24 -17.51 -3.57
N ASN A 177 -11.93 -18.66 -4.17
CA ASN A 177 -12.80 -19.83 -4.16
C ASN A 177 -13.00 -20.36 -2.73
N SER A 178 -11.94 -20.39 -1.91
CA SER A 178 -12.01 -20.83 -0.52
C SER A 178 -12.91 -19.93 0.34
N ALA A 179 -12.94 -18.64 0.02
CA ALA A 179 -13.80 -17.67 0.68
C ALA A 179 -15.26 -17.67 0.16
N GLY A 180 -15.57 -18.48 -0.87
CA GLY A 180 -16.92 -18.62 -1.44
C GLY A 180 -17.20 -17.74 -2.66
N GLY A 181 -16.19 -17.03 -3.17
CA GLY A 181 -16.27 -16.25 -4.40
C GLY A 181 -15.95 -17.09 -5.63
N MET A 182 -16.01 -16.46 -6.80
CA MET A 182 -15.62 -17.07 -8.07
C MET A 182 -14.82 -16.08 -8.92
N VAL A 183 -14.08 -16.62 -9.89
CA VAL A 183 -13.34 -15.86 -10.88
C VAL A 183 -14.01 -16.04 -12.24
N MET A 184 -14.34 -14.95 -12.92
CA MET A 184 -15.01 -14.97 -14.23
C MET A 184 -14.38 -13.98 -15.20
N LYS A 185 -14.33 -14.33 -16.48
CA LYS A 185 -13.92 -13.41 -17.55
C LYS A 185 -15.12 -12.58 -18.01
N LYS A 186 -15.04 -11.25 -17.85
CA LYS A 186 -16.05 -10.30 -18.33
C LYS A 186 -15.39 -9.32 -19.29
N SER A 187 -15.90 -9.26 -20.53
CA SER A 187 -15.37 -8.40 -21.60
C SER A 187 -13.85 -8.53 -21.78
N GLY A 188 -13.33 -9.76 -21.74
CA GLY A 188 -11.90 -10.03 -21.90
C GLY A 188 -11.06 -9.92 -20.62
N VAL A 189 -11.60 -9.39 -19.52
CA VAL A 189 -10.87 -9.15 -18.26
C VAL A 189 -11.33 -10.09 -17.17
N THR A 190 -10.38 -10.69 -16.45
CA THR A 190 -10.66 -11.54 -15.29
C THR A 190 -11.15 -10.68 -14.11
N ARG A 191 -12.30 -11.03 -13.53
CA ARG A 191 -12.95 -10.30 -12.43
C ARG A 191 -13.34 -11.28 -11.32
N VAL A 192 -13.28 -10.81 -10.08
CA VAL A 192 -13.90 -11.50 -8.94
C VAL A 192 -15.41 -11.30 -8.99
N VAL A 193 -16.16 -12.36 -8.75
CA VAL A 193 -17.62 -12.34 -8.67
C VAL A 193 -18.04 -12.95 -7.34
N TRP A 194 -18.97 -12.27 -6.67
CA TRP A 194 -19.56 -12.71 -5.41
C TRP A 194 -21.07 -12.79 -5.57
N THR A 195 -21.69 -13.75 -4.90
CA THR A 195 -23.13 -13.67 -4.62
C THR A 195 -23.35 -12.48 -3.70
N ARG A 196 -24.30 -11.60 -4.07
CA ARG A 196 -24.54 -10.38 -3.30
C ARG A 196 -24.95 -10.75 -1.86
N PRO A 197 -24.34 -10.15 -0.82
CA PRO A 197 -24.78 -10.35 0.55
C PRO A 197 -26.24 -9.94 0.73
N ILE A 198 -26.91 -10.49 1.74
CA ILE A 198 -28.26 -10.10 2.13
C ILE A 198 -28.27 -8.58 2.44
N ARG A 199 -29.36 -7.88 2.10
CA ARG A 199 -29.51 -6.44 2.42
C ARG A 199 -29.25 -6.21 3.92
N GLY A 200 -28.36 -5.27 4.24
CA GLY A 200 -27.98 -4.95 5.61
C GLY A 200 -26.74 -5.70 6.14
N HIS A 201 -26.05 -6.49 5.32
CA HIS A 201 -24.78 -7.11 5.70
C HIS A 201 -23.70 -6.04 5.97
N VAL A 202 -23.03 -6.16 7.11
CA VAL A 202 -21.89 -5.32 7.51
C VAL A 202 -20.67 -6.21 7.75
N GLY A 203 -19.54 -5.87 7.15
CA GLY A 203 -18.29 -6.59 7.28
C GLY A 203 -17.89 -7.42 6.05
N PRO A 204 -16.77 -8.17 6.13
CA PRO A 204 -16.22 -8.89 4.97
C PRO A 204 -17.18 -9.96 4.44
N VAL A 205 -17.35 -10.04 3.13
CA VAL A 205 -18.12 -11.12 2.48
C VAL A 205 -17.40 -12.45 2.67
N ARG A 206 -18.12 -13.45 3.18
CA ARG A 206 -17.63 -14.83 3.38
C ARG A 206 -18.63 -15.80 2.74
N ARG A 207 -18.22 -17.07 2.62
CA ARG A 207 -19.06 -18.14 2.06
C ARG A 207 -20.43 -18.28 2.71
N SER A 208 -20.59 -17.84 3.96
CA SER A 208 -21.81 -17.98 4.77
C SER A 208 -22.57 -16.68 5.04
N THR A 209 -22.20 -15.57 4.38
CA THR A 209 -22.83 -14.23 4.55
C THR A 209 -23.68 -13.87 3.34
#